data_AF-X0JG65-F1
#
_entry.id   AF-X0JG65-F1
#
_cell.length_a   1.000
_cell.length_b   1.000
_cell.length_c   1.000
_cell.angle_alpha   90.00
_cell.angle_beta   90.00
_cell.angle_gamma   90.00
#
_symmetry.space_group_name_H-M   'P 1'
#
loop_
_entity.id
_entity.type
_entity.pdbx_description
1 polymer ?
#
loop_
_entity_poly.entity_id
_entity_poly.type
_entity_poly.pdbx_seq_one_letter_code
_entity_poly.pdbx_strand_id
1 'polypeptide(L)'
;MVFRYLVSLGDGMGSFAKCGDELTQTVENAMEPKGDGRFSVTNLNGGLYPSLVYVYQQGNDISFVCILTAEGKLSIVPVYNTGQPTDLLSSSNDSMGLVTAFSYGCLTDPDVYDSGVDWRNYPPTDPGNYVVKGAPNYVVTSLEHTNDSATNSLAFEVNMAKTYRQVLVNSQGRGWLGFESITTHNIVDDIWTTEHYFQTFPKIGLKSKIDTLNSDPKVDPQQSPLSSQKTDYDTPLSQQNGCDIYHVDKLFDKLETEGEQCRVQMTQFTYDDNGNVITKYVSEHQQGQIIFQSWQNCSDTSIRGITSLMTAMKLSSVETNRDLTAFQQ
;
A
#
# COMPACT_ATOMS: atom_id res chain seq x y z
N MET A 1 -31.59 -13.59 -27.03
CA MET A 1 -30.79 -14.72 -27.58
C MET A 1 -30.81 -15.87 -26.59
N VAL A 2 -30.86 -17.13 -27.06
CA VAL A 2 -30.84 -18.32 -26.19
C VAL A 2 -29.49 -19.01 -26.30
N PHE A 3 -28.80 -19.17 -25.19
CA PHE A 3 -27.56 -19.94 -25.09
C PHE A 3 -27.86 -21.31 -24.53
N ARG A 4 -27.33 -22.34 -25.19
CA ARG A 4 -27.38 -23.72 -24.74
C ARG A 4 -25.97 -24.20 -24.55
N TYR A 5 -25.65 -24.72 -23.38
CA TYR A 5 -24.33 -25.25 -23.11
C TYR A 5 -24.41 -26.55 -22.31
N LEU A 6 -23.43 -27.40 -22.60
CA LEU A 6 -23.24 -28.68 -21.96
C LEU A 6 -22.04 -28.56 -21.03
N VAL A 7 -22.25 -28.80 -19.74
CA VAL A 7 -21.14 -28.91 -18.80
C VAL A 7 -20.55 -30.29 -18.96
N SER A 8 -19.24 -30.36 -19.22
CA SER A 8 -18.50 -31.62 -19.29
C SER A 8 -17.29 -31.52 -18.37
N LEU A 9 -17.08 -32.54 -17.55
CA LEU A 9 -15.91 -32.64 -16.68
C LEU A 9 -14.86 -33.52 -17.35
N GLY A 10 -13.60 -33.13 -17.24
CA GLY A 10 -12.49 -33.97 -17.65
C GLY A 10 -12.44 -35.22 -16.78
N ASP A 11 -12.23 -36.38 -17.40
CA ASP A 11 -12.12 -37.67 -16.69
C ASP A 11 -10.71 -37.96 -16.16
N GLY A 12 -9.78 -37.01 -16.32
CA GLY A 12 -8.37 -37.15 -15.96
C GLY A 12 -7.56 -38.04 -16.92
N MET A 13 -8.18 -38.64 -17.93
CA MET A 13 -7.59 -39.54 -18.92
C MET A 13 -7.59 -38.95 -20.34
N GLY A 14 -7.89 -37.65 -20.45
CA GLY A 14 -7.92 -36.93 -21.72
C GLY A 14 -9.26 -36.98 -22.47
N SER A 15 -10.33 -37.48 -21.84
CA SER A 15 -11.68 -37.39 -22.36
C SER A 15 -12.56 -36.49 -21.48
N PHE A 16 -13.68 -36.03 -22.03
CA PHE A 16 -14.67 -35.25 -21.31
C PHE A 16 -15.96 -36.07 -21.19
N ALA A 17 -16.45 -36.23 -19.96
CA ALA A 17 -17.75 -36.83 -19.71
C ALA A 17 -18.76 -35.71 -19.49
N LYS A 18 -19.91 -35.79 -20.20
CA LYS A 18 -21.03 -34.88 -19.96
C LYS A 18 -21.47 -35.04 -18.50
N CYS A 19 -21.49 -33.93 -17.77
CA CYS A 19 -21.88 -33.88 -16.37
C CYS A 19 -23.06 -32.94 -16.22
N GLY A 20 -24.25 -33.51 -16.00
CA GLY A 20 -25.50 -32.76 -15.81
C GLY A 20 -26.30 -32.52 -17.08
N ASP A 21 -27.43 -31.83 -16.90
CA ASP A 21 -28.37 -31.50 -17.97
C ASP A 21 -27.87 -30.34 -18.85
N GLU A 22 -28.43 -30.23 -20.05
CA GLU A 22 -28.18 -29.07 -20.92
C GLU A 22 -28.74 -27.82 -20.25
N LEU A 23 -27.86 -26.86 -19.99
CA LEU A 23 -28.26 -25.59 -19.39
C LEU A 23 -28.69 -24.65 -20.51
N THR A 24 -29.92 -24.19 -20.42
CA THR A 24 -30.47 -23.18 -21.33
C THR A 24 -30.61 -21.88 -20.59
N GLN A 25 -30.06 -20.81 -21.13
CA GLN A 25 -30.21 -19.48 -20.57
C GLN A 25 -30.57 -18.46 -21.65
N THR A 26 -31.58 -17.68 -21.34
CA THR A 26 -32.05 -16.60 -22.21
C THR A 26 -31.41 -15.30 -21.75
N VAL A 27 -30.70 -14.66 -22.67
CA VAL A 27 -30.21 -13.30 -22.47
C VAL A 27 -31.24 -12.36 -23.11
N GLU A 28 -31.95 -11.63 -22.26
CA GLU A 28 -32.89 -10.58 -22.66
C GLU A 28 -32.14 -9.43 -23.34
N ASN A 29 -32.76 -8.82 -24.35
CA ASN A 29 -32.21 -7.71 -25.14
C ASN A 29 -30.89 -8.01 -25.89
N ALA A 30 -30.43 -9.27 -25.94
CA ALA A 30 -29.28 -9.66 -26.78
C ALA A 30 -29.66 -9.59 -28.27
N MET A 31 -28.97 -8.71 -29.00
CA MET A 31 -29.07 -8.57 -30.45
C MET A 31 -28.50 -9.80 -31.17
N GLU A 32 -29.02 -10.10 -32.35
CA GLU A 32 -28.56 -11.24 -33.14
C GLU A 32 -27.09 -11.11 -33.56
N PRO A 33 -26.31 -12.20 -33.49
CA PRO A 33 -24.91 -12.20 -33.91
C PRO A 33 -24.80 -12.12 -35.44
N LYS A 34 -23.79 -11.40 -35.95
CA LYS A 34 -23.45 -11.33 -37.38
C LYS A 34 -22.89 -12.65 -37.94
N GLY A 35 -22.41 -13.52 -37.05
CA GLY A 35 -21.82 -14.82 -37.34
C GLY A 35 -21.42 -15.53 -36.06
N ASP A 36 -20.76 -16.69 -36.17
CA ASP A 36 -20.33 -17.46 -35.02
C ASP A 36 -19.37 -16.66 -34.13
N GLY A 37 -19.60 -16.71 -32.81
CA GLY A 37 -18.67 -16.19 -31.83
C GLY A 37 -17.54 -17.16 -31.54
N ARG A 38 -16.63 -16.75 -30.67
CA ARG A 38 -15.48 -17.54 -30.24
C ARG A 38 -15.36 -17.54 -28.73
N PHE A 39 -14.98 -18.69 -28.18
CA PHE A 39 -14.53 -18.76 -26.80
C PHE A 39 -13.08 -18.28 -26.68
N SER A 40 -12.79 -17.50 -25.65
CA SER A 40 -11.44 -17.07 -25.29
C SER A 40 -11.23 -17.25 -23.79
N VAL A 41 -10.01 -17.62 -23.41
CA VAL A 41 -9.55 -17.62 -22.03
C VAL A 41 -8.70 -16.38 -21.86
N THR A 42 -9.17 -15.42 -21.07
CA THR A 42 -8.52 -14.13 -20.87
C THR A 42 -8.78 -13.62 -19.45
N ASN A 43 -8.00 -12.66 -19.00
CA ASN A 43 -8.17 -12.08 -17.67
C ASN A 43 -8.94 -10.76 -17.76
N LEU A 44 -10.26 -10.87 -17.79
CA LEU A 44 -11.12 -9.68 -17.92
C LEU A 44 -11.12 -8.80 -16.67
N ASN A 45 -10.84 -9.38 -15.50
CA ASN A 45 -10.86 -8.66 -14.22
C ASN A 45 -9.48 -8.06 -13.88
N GLY A 46 -8.49 -8.32 -14.73
CA GLY A 46 -7.11 -7.91 -14.49
C GLY A 46 -6.47 -8.58 -13.27
N GLY A 47 -7.08 -9.58 -12.63
CA GLY A 47 -6.57 -10.33 -11.47
C GLY A 47 -5.73 -11.57 -11.83
N LEU A 48 -5.51 -12.51 -10.92
CA LEU A 48 -4.67 -13.69 -11.22
C LEU A 48 -5.41 -14.84 -11.91
N TYR A 49 -6.75 -14.79 -11.91
CA TYR A 49 -7.60 -15.90 -12.34
C TYR A 49 -8.18 -15.64 -13.74
N PRO A 50 -7.98 -16.57 -14.70
CA PRO A 50 -8.52 -16.40 -16.04
C PRO A 50 -10.05 -16.53 -16.04
N SER A 51 -10.70 -15.71 -16.87
CA SER A 51 -12.11 -15.79 -17.22
C SER A 51 -12.28 -16.52 -18.55
N LEU A 52 -13.30 -17.39 -18.64
CA LEU A 52 -13.76 -17.94 -19.91
C LEU A 52 -14.87 -17.02 -20.45
N VAL A 53 -14.71 -16.58 -21.70
CA VAL A 53 -15.62 -15.63 -22.33
C VAL A 53 -16.03 -16.07 -23.71
N TYR A 54 -17.29 -15.81 -24.07
CA TYR A 54 -17.77 -15.96 -25.44
C TYR A 54 -17.91 -14.57 -26.07
N VAL A 55 -17.20 -14.34 -27.19
CA VAL A 55 -17.17 -13.06 -27.89
C VAL A 55 -17.79 -13.22 -29.27
N TYR A 56 -18.73 -12.34 -29.62
CA TYR A 56 -19.36 -12.32 -30.94
C TYR A 56 -19.59 -10.88 -31.43
N GLN A 57 -19.70 -10.70 -32.74
CA GLN A 57 -20.02 -9.40 -33.36
C GLN A 57 -21.53 -9.25 -33.49
N GLN A 58 -22.08 -8.09 -33.14
CA GLN A 58 -23.52 -7.82 -33.34
C GLN A 58 -23.86 -7.68 -34.84
N GLY A 59 -25.06 -8.09 -35.23
CA GLY A 59 -25.50 -8.11 -36.63
C GLY A 59 -25.76 -6.73 -37.24
N ASN A 60 -26.09 -5.73 -36.43
CA ASN A 60 -26.49 -4.39 -36.86
C ASN A 60 -25.35 -3.37 -36.88
N ASP A 61 -24.22 -3.63 -36.22
CA ASP A 61 -23.08 -2.73 -36.17
C ASP A 61 -21.72 -3.47 -36.20
N ILE A 62 -20.62 -2.77 -35.93
CA ILE A 62 -19.27 -3.32 -35.87
C ILE A 62 -18.85 -3.68 -34.42
N SER A 63 -19.78 -3.60 -33.47
CA SER A 63 -19.51 -3.78 -32.05
C SER A 63 -19.38 -5.25 -31.70
N PHE A 64 -18.51 -5.54 -30.74
CA PHE A 64 -18.33 -6.88 -30.17
C PHE A 64 -18.95 -6.94 -28.78
N VAL A 65 -19.68 -8.03 -28.52
CA VAL A 65 -20.24 -8.36 -27.20
C VAL A 65 -19.44 -9.49 -26.60
N CYS A 66 -19.14 -9.35 -25.31
CA CYS A 66 -18.54 -10.39 -24.50
C CYS A 66 -19.58 -10.89 -23.49
N ILE A 67 -19.76 -12.21 -23.41
CA ILE A 67 -20.59 -12.82 -22.38
C ILE A 67 -19.69 -13.58 -21.42
N LEU A 68 -19.83 -13.25 -20.14
CA LEU A 68 -19.15 -13.90 -19.02
C LEU A 68 -19.91 -15.17 -18.62
N THR A 69 -19.19 -16.27 -18.50
CA THR A 69 -19.67 -17.46 -17.80
C THR A 69 -19.05 -17.48 -16.40
N ALA A 70 -19.78 -17.01 -15.40
CA ALA A 70 -19.38 -17.13 -14.01
C ALA A 70 -20.56 -17.67 -13.18
N GLU A 71 -20.26 -18.59 -12.26
CA GLU A 71 -21.20 -19.07 -11.23
C GLU A 71 -22.57 -19.59 -11.75
N GLY A 72 -22.59 -20.19 -12.94
CA GLY A 72 -23.82 -20.80 -13.48
C GLY A 72 -24.90 -19.81 -13.95
N LYS A 73 -24.59 -18.51 -14.08
CA LYS A 73 -25.45 -17.49 -14.70
C LYS A 73 -24.68 -16.70 -15.78
N LEU A 74 -25.17 -16.75 -17.02
CA LEU A 74 -24.83 -15.80 -18.09
C LEU A 74 -25.43 -14.42 -17.77
N SER A 75 -24.58 -13.44 -17.59
CA SER A 75 -24.95 -12.03 -17.48
C SER A 75 -24.21 -11.23 -18.54
N ILE A 76 -24.89 -10.27 -19.18
CA ILE A 76 -24.22 -9.18 -19.91
C ILE A 76 -23.77 -8.21 -18.82
N VAL A 77 -22.50 -8.27 -18.46
CA VAL A 77 -21.91 -7.37 -17.46
C VAL A 77 -21.01 -6.38 -18.19
N PRO A 78 -21.11 -5.06 -17.93
CA PRO A 78 -19.95 -4.18 -18.05
C PRO A 78 -18.82 -4.82 -17.22
N VAL A 79 -17.68 -5.05 -17.86
CA VAL A 79 -16.70 -6.04 -17.44
C VAL A 79 -16.12 -5.76 -16.05
N TYR A 80 -16.71 -6.33 -15.01
CA TYR A 80 -16.11 -6.53 -13.68
C TYR A 80 -16.80 -7.75 -13.04
N ASN A 81 -16.09 -8.86 -12.89
CA ASN A 81 -16.55 -9.96 -12.04
C ASN A 81 -15.57 -10.21 -10.88
N THR A 82 -16.14 -10.25 -9.69
CA THR A 82 -15.58 -10.21 -8.34
C THR A 82 -15.09 -11.58 -7.86
N GLY A 83 -14.18 -12.21 -8.60
CA GLY A 83 -13.56 -13.46 -8.15
C GLY A 83 -12.54 -13.18 -7.05
N GLN A 84 -12.98 -13.19 -5.78
CA GLN A 84 -12.11 -13.11 -4.61
C GLN A 84 -10.92 -14.07 -4.78
N PRO A 85 -9.68 -13.62 -4.56
CA PRO A 85 -8.52 -14.46 -4.75
C PRO A 85 -8.57 -15.69 -3.83
N THR A 86 -8.41 -16.89 -4.39
CA THR A 86 -8.19 -18.09 -3.58
C THR A 86 -6.76 -18.10 -3.02
N ASP A 87 -6.53 -18.75 -1.88
CA ASP A 87 -5.21 -18.89 -1.25
C ASP A 87 -4.59 -17.60 -0.65
N LEU A 88 -5.43 -16.64 -0.25
CA LEU A 88 -5.03 -15.51 0.60
C LEU A 88 -5.64 -15.64 2.01
N LEU A 89 -4.95 -15.08 3.01
CA LEU A 89 -5.43 -15.06 4.39
C LEU A 89 -6.68 -14.18 4.49
N SER A 90 -7.86 -14.78 4.68
CA SER A 90 -9.12 -14.04 4.78
C SER A 90 -9.41 -13.55 6.20
N SER A 91 -8.94 -14.26 7.23
CA SER A 91 -9.07 -13.84 8.61
C SER A 91 -8.03 -14.47 9.53
N SER A 92 -7.83 -13.83 10.68
CA SER A 92 -7.06 -14.36 11.80
C SER A 92 -7.81 -14.07 13.10
N ASN A 93 -7.64 -14.93 14.10
CA ASN A 93 -8.20 -14.75 15.44
C ASN A 93 -7.13 -15.05 16.48
N ASP A 94 -7.06 -14.25 17.53
CA ASP A 94 -6.20 -14.51 18.67
C ASP A 94 -6.94 -15.26 19.80
N SER A 95 -6.19 -15.70 20.81
CA SER A 95 -6.77 -16.41 21.96
C SER A 95 -7.60 -15.52 22.88
N MET A 96 -7.53 -14.20 22.73
CA MET A 96 -8.31 -13.23 23.49
C MET A 96 -9.62 -12.85 22.79
N GLY A 97 -9.88 -13.39 21.60
CA GLY A 97 -11.10 -13.19 20.83
C GLY A 97 -11.04 -12.03 19.84
N LEU A 98 -9.87 -11.43 19.59
CA LEU A 98 -9.74 -10.41 18.54
C LEU A 98 -9.70 -11.08 17.17
N VAL A 99 -10.71 -10.80 16.34
CA VAL A 99 -10.81 -11.24 14.96
C VAL A 99 -10.36 -10.11 14.05
N THR A 100 -9.44 -10.41 13.13
CA THR A 100 -9.06 -9.52 12.03
C THR A 100 -9.44 -10.17 10.71
N ALA A 101 -10.33 -9.55 9.95
CA ALA A 101 -10.69 -9.95 8.59
C ALA A 101 -9.98 -9.08 7.56
N PHE A 102 -9.62 -9.67 6.42
CA PHE A 102 -8.89 -9.02 5.33
C PHE A 102 -9.68 -9.15 4.02
N SER A 103 -9.75 -8.05 3.28
CA SER A 103 -10.19 -8.05 1.88
C SER A 103 -9.07 -7.62 0.96
N TYR A 104 -9.09 -8.10 -0.27
CA TYR A 104 -8.06 -7.84 -1.26
C TYR A 104 -8.65 -7.29 -2.56
N GLY A 105 -7.87 -6.44 -3.23
CA GLY A 105 -8.18 -5.92 -4.57
C GLY A 105 -6.94 -5.90 -5.46
N CYS A 106 -7.13 -5.94 -6.76
CA CYS A 106 -6.04 -5.98 -7.74
C CYS A 106 -5.59 -4.57 -8.15
N LEU A 107 -4.33 -4.43 -8.58
CA LEU A 107 -3.80 -3.14 -9.07
C LEU A 107 -4.31 -2.75 -10.45
N THR A 108 -5.13 -3.57 -11.11
CA THR A 108 -5.87 -3.18 -12.32
C THR A 108 -7.16 -2.43 -12.00
N ASP A 109 -7.64 -2.50 -10.75
CA ASP A 109 -8.83 -1.80 -10.30
C ASP A 109 -8.49 -0.32 -9.98
N PRO A 110 -9.08 0.66 -10.68
CA PRO A 110 -8.82 2.08 -10.44
C PRO A 110 -9.32 2.59 -9.08
N ASP A 111 -10.27 1.89 -8.45
CA ASP A 111 -10.72 2.23 -7.10
C ASP A 111 -9.65 1.84 -6.06
N VAL A 112 -8.88 0.79 -6.35
CA VAL A 112 -7.79 0.28 -5.51
C VAL A 112 -6.47 1.00 -5.77
N TYR A 113 -6.13 1.23 -7.04
CA TYR A 113 -4.80 1.68 -7.44
C TYR A 113 -4.83 2.82 -8.47
N ASP A 114 -4.11 3.91 -8.15
CA ASP A 114 -3.85 5.00 -9.08
C ASP A 114 -2.36 5.03 -9.47
N SER A 115 -2.05 4.72 -10.74
CA SER A 115 -0.68 4.81 -11.25
C SER A 115 -0.13 6.25 -11.30
N GLY A 116 -1.01 7.27 -11.31
CA GLY A 116 -0.64 8.66 -11.52
C GLY A 116 -0.11 8.97 -12.93
N VAL A 117 -0.18 8.00 -13.85
CA VAL A 117 0.38 8.09 -15.20
C VAL A 117 -0.75 8.18 -16.23
N ASP A 118 -0.68 9.20 -17.08
CA ASP A 118 -1.47 9.20 -18.32
C ASP A 118 -0.85 8.23 -19.32
N TRP A 119 -1.42 7.03 -19.41
CA TRP A 119 -0.92 5.96 -20.26
C TRP A 119 -0.85 6.33 -21.74
N ARG A 120 -1.65 7.31 -22.20
CA ARG A 120 -1.67 7.77 -23.60
C ARG A 120 -0.43 8.60 -23.95
N ASN A 121 0.15 9.24 -22.95
CA ASN A 121 1.21 10.23 -23.11
C ASN A 121 2.46 9.88 -22.29
N TYR A 122 2.67 8.61 -21.95
CA TYR A 122 3.79 8.18 -21.12
C TYR A 122 5.01 7.80 -21.98
N PRO A 123 6.01 8.69 -22.18
CA PRO A 123 7.30 8.27 -22.67
C PRO A 123 8.02 7.46 -21.58
N PRO A 124 8.72 6.36 -21.92
CA PRO A 124 9.65 5.74 -20.99
C PRO A 124 10.78 6.73 -20.71
N THR A 125 10.75 7.40 -19.56
CA THR A 125 11.73 8.43 -19.20
C THR A 125 12.98 7.85 -18.54
N ASP A 126 12.86 6.68 -17.90
CA ASP A 126 13.96 5.96 -17.26
C ASP A 126 13.96 4.49 -17.73
N PRO A 127 15.00 4.02 -18.44
CA PRO A 127 15.06 2.63 -18.89
C PRO A 127 15.21 1.62 -17.73
N GLY A 128 15.66 2.07 -16.56
CA GLY A 128 15.86 1.23 -15.39
C GLY A 128 14.66 1.13 -14.47
N ASN A 129 13.77 2.13 -14.45
CA ASN A 129 12.61 2.19 -13.58
C ASN A 129 11.33 2.47 -14.36
N TYR A 130 10.26 1.73 -14.09
CA TYR A 130 8.96 1.99 -14.69
C TYR A 130 7.85 1.96 -13.65
N VAL A 131 6.86 2.83 -13.86
CA VAL A 131 5.64 2.83 -13.05
C VAL A 131 4.70 1.74 -13.55
N VAL A 132 4.21 0.91 -12.64
CA VAL A 132 3.18 -0.09 -12.98
C VAL A 132 1.88 0.64 -13.28
N LYS A 133 1.34 0.49 -14.49
CA LYS A 133 0.08 1.14 -14.88
C LYS A 133 -1.15 0.38 -14.37
N GLY A 134 -1.01 -0.94 -14.25
CA GLY A 134 -1.97 -1.87 -13.69
C GLY A 134 -1.36 -3.26 -13.71
N ALA A 135 -1.67 -4.08 -12.72
CA ALA A 135 -1.14 -5.43 -12.60
C ALA A 135 -2.10 -6.35 -11.83
N PRO A 136 -2.06 -7.66 -12.08
CA PRO A 136 -2.90 -8.63 -11.39
C PRO A 136 -2.52 -8.91 -9.94
N ASN A 137 -1.48 -8.26 -9.44
CA ASN A 137 -1.09 -8.34 -8.05
C ASN A 137 -2.21 -7.84 -7.15
N TYR A 138 -2.49 -8.58 -6.07
CA TYR A 138 -3.45 -8.22 -5.06
C TYR A 138 -2.79 -7.47 -3.90
N VAL A 139 -3.51 -6.51 -3.36
CA VAL A 139 -3.16 -5.74 -2.17
C VAL A 139 -4.33 -5.73 -1.20
N VAL A 140 -4.06 -5.51 0.08
CA VAL A 140 -5.11 -5.45 1.11
C VAL A 140 -5.90 -4.15 0.93
N THR A 141 -7.20 -4.25 0.68
CA THR A 141 -8.08 -3.08 0.48
C THR A 141 -8.95 -2.78 1.68
N SER A 142 -9.17 -3.76 2.56
CA SER A 142 -9.88 -3.54 3.80
C SER A 142 -9.32 -4.42 4.92
N LEU A 143 -9.29 -3.85 6.12
CA LEU A 143 -9.08 -4.56 7.38
C LEU A 143 -10.24 -4.25 8.31
N GLU A 144 -10.83 -5.30 8.86
CA GLU A 144 -11.88 -5.19 9.86
C GLU A 144 -11.43 -5.91 11.13
N HIS A 145 -11.38 -5.19 12.26
CA HIS A 145 -11.08 -5.74 13.56
C HIS A 145 -12.33 -5.75 14.41
N THR A 146 -12.73 -6.92 14.90
CA THR A 146 -13.88 -7.10 15.78
C THR A 146 -13.56 -8.06 16.92
N ASN A 147 -14.35 -8.03 18.00
CA ASN A 147 -14.28 -9.07 19.03
C ASN A 147 -15.27 -10.19 18.73
N ASP A 148 -14.80 -11.44 18.78
CA ASP A 148 -15.65 -12.61 18.87
C ASP A 148 -16.39 -12.60 20.22
N SER A 149 -17.67 -12.25 20.17
CA SER A 149 -18.55 -12.18 21.34
C SER A 149 -18.63 -13.46 22.18
N ALA A 150 -18.29 -14.63 21.62
CA ALA A 150 -18.24 -15.88 22.37
C ALA A 150 -17.02 -15.96 23.31
N THR A 151 -15.93 -15.27 22.95
CA THR A 151 -14.65 -15.27 23.69
C THR A 151 -14.45 -13.96 24.47
N ASN A 152 -14.83 -12.82 23.88
CA ASN A 152 -14.74 -11.50 24.48
C ASN A 152 -16.01 -10.70 24.17
N SER A 153 -16.81 -10.44 25.20
CA SER A 153 -18.11 -9.75 25.07
C SER A 153 -17.99 -8.22 24.97
N LEU A 154 -16.79 -7.64 25.04
CA LEU A 154 -16.61 -6.20 24.90
C LEU A 154 -16.82 -5.80 23.44
N ALA A 155 -17.74 -4.86 23.20
CA ALA A 155 -17.94 -4.30 21.88
C ALA A 155 -16.67 -3.58 21.42
N PHE A 156 -16.15 -3.99 20.26
CA PHE A 156 -14.99 -3.40 19.61
C PHE A 156 -15.15 -3.61 18.11
N GLU A 157 -14.99 -2.53 17.35
CA GLU A 157 -15.01 -2.55 15.90
C GLU A 157 -14.07 -1.45 15.40
N VAL A 158 -13.17 -1.80 14.48
CA VAL A 158 -12.36 -0.86 13.71
C VAL A 158 -12.38 -1.33 12.28
N ASN A 159 -12.80 -0.46 11.36
CA ASN A 159 -12.83 -0.76 9.94
C ASN A 159 -11.95 0.24 9.19
N MET A 160 -11.03 -0.29 8.39
CA MET A 160 -10.08 0.49 7.60
C MET A 160 -10.21 0.11 6.13
N ALA A 161 -10.33 1.09 5.26
CA ALA A 161 -10.20 0.94 3.81
C ALA A 161 -8.85 1.49 3.32
N LYS A 162 -8.25 0.87 2.30
CA LYS A 162 -6.93 1.25 1.77
C LYS A 162 -6.95 1.41 0.25
N THR A 163 -6.28 2.45 -0.22
CA THR A 163 -5.98 2.68 -1.64
C THR A 163 -4.49 2.99 -1.83
N TYR A 164 -4.00 2.76 -3.03
CA TYR A 164 -2.57 2.71 -3.33
C TYR A 164 -2.22 3.59 -4.51
N ARG A 165 -1.03 4.22 -4.49
CA ARG A 165 -0.59 5.10 -5.57
C ARG A 165 0.81 4.76 -6.06
N GLN A 166 0.97 4.77 -7.38
CA GLN A 166 2.25 4.78 -8.12
C GLN A 166 3.29 3.76 -7.61
N VAL A 167 3.12 2.49 -7.97
CA VAL A 167 4.17 1.48 -7.80
C VAL A 167 5.31 1.74 -8.77
N LEU A 168 6.54 1.66 -8.26
CA LEU A 168 7.75 1.68 -9.08
C LEU A 168 8.42 0.30 -9.10
N VAL A 169 8.84 -0.15 -10.28
CA VAL A 169 9.62 -1.39 -10.46
C VAL A 169 10.92 -1.06 -11.19
N ASN A 170 12.03 -1.58 -10.68
CA ASN A 170 13.33 -1.52 -11.29
C ASN A 170 13.63 -2.80 -12.10
N SER A 171 13.86 -2.63 -13.40
CA SER A 171 14.17 -3.72 -14.34
C SER A 171 15.64 -4.17 -14.30
N GLN A 172 16.51 -3.43 -13.59
CA GLN A 172 17.96 -3.65 -13.53
C GLN A 172 18.40 -4.46 -12.30
N GLY A 173 17.48 -5.17 -11.65
CA GLY A 173 17.78 -6.14 -10.59
C GLY A 173 17.35 -5.74 -9.18
N ARG A 174 16.84 -4.51 -8.96
CA ARG A 174 16.24 -4.14 -7.65
C ARG A 174 14.77 -4.56 -7.52
N GLY A 175 14.09 -4.86 -8.63
CA GLY A 175 12.73 -5.40 -8.61
C GLY A 175 11.70 -4.40 -8.08
N TRP A 176 10.77 -4.88 -7.25
CA TRP A 176 9.66 -4.09 -6.71
C TRP A 176 10.14 -3.05 -5.68
N LEU A 177 9.93 -1.76 -5.97
CA LEU A 177 10.39 -0.65 -5.13
C LEU A 177 9.28 -0.06 -4.24
N GLY A 178 8.09 -0.70 -4.19
CA GLY A 178 6.97 -0.26 -3.36
C GLY A 178 6.08 0.78 -4.02
N PHE A 179 5.07 1.22 -3.27
CA PHE A 179 4.15 2.32 -3.63
C PHE A 179 4.77 3.67 -3.26
N GLU A 180 4.41 4.73 -3.98
CA GLU A 180 4.77 6.09 -3.59
C GLU A 180 3.96 6.52 -2.37
N SER A 181 2.67 6.17 -2.36
CA SER A 181 1.81 6.42 -1.21
C SER A 181 0.72 5.36 -1.03
N ILE A 182 0.28 5.23 0.22
CA ILE A 182 -0.85 4.40 0.64
C ILE A 182 -1.78 5.29 1.46
N THR A 183 -3.04 5.39 1.05
CA THR A 183 -4.08 6.12 1.77
C THR A 183 -4.96 5.13 2.51
N THR A 184 -5.15 5.35 3.81
CA THR A 184 -6.04 4.57 4.68
C THR A 184 -7.16 5.45 5.18
N HIS A 185 -8.41 5.00 5.05
CA HIS A 185 -9.58 5.60 5.69
C HIS A 185 -9.99 4.74 6.87
N ASN A 186 -9.88 5.28 8.08
CA ASN A 186 -10.52 4.68 9.24
C ASN A 186 -11.99 5.12 9.22
N ILE A 187 -12.87 4.17 8.95
CA ILE A 187 -14.31 4.40 8.73
C ILE A 187 -15.00 4.78 10.03
N VAL A 188 -14.52 4.26 11.17
CA VAL A 188 -15.14 4.49 12.48
C VAL A 188 -14.88 5.91 12.96
N ASP A 189 -13.65 6.38 12.82
CA ASP A 189 -13.25 7.72 13.25
C ASP A 189 -13.45 8.79 12.15
N ASP A 190 -13.77 8.36 10.93
CA ASP A 190 -13.81 9.17 9.70
C ASP A 190 -12.53 9.98 9.46
N ILE A 191 -11.38 9.33 9.71
CA ILE A 191 -10.05 9.94 9.54
C ILE A 191 -9.33 9.28 8.38
N TRP A 192 -8.73 10.11 7.55
CA TRP A 192 -7.91 9.70 6.42
C TRP A 192 -6.44 9.87 6.77
N THR A 193 -5.61 8.90 6.40
CA THR A 193 -4.16 8.94 6.60
C THR A 193 -3.46 8.55 5.31
N THR A 194 -2.63 9.45 4.76
CA THR A 194 -1.80 9.17 3.58
C THR A 194 -0.35 9.05 4.00
N GLU A 195 0.20 7.86 3.83
CA GLU A 195 1.61 7.56 4.08
C GLU A 195 2.38 7.61 2.77
N HIS A 196 3.42 8.42 2.69
CA HIS A 196 4.34 8.49 1.55
C HIS A 196 5.64 7.76 1.85
N TYR A 197 6.19 7.11 0.83
CA TYR A 197 7.35 6.25 0.93
C TYR A 197 8.43 6.68 -0.07
N PHE A 198 9.69 6.54 0.35
CA PHE A 198 10.81 6.65 -0.58
C PHE A 198 10.83 5.44 -1.51
N GLN A 199 10.97 5.67 -2.82
CA GLN A 199 11.13 4.61 -3.83
C GLN A 199 12.56 4.58 -4.42
N THR A 200 13.45 5.43 -3.93
CA THR A 200 14.84 5.51 -4.39
C THR A 200 15.77 4.77 -3.44
N PHE A 201 16.58 3.86 -3.98
CA PHE A 201 17.63 3.16 -3.21
C PHE A 201 18.64 4.16 -2.64
N PRO A 202 19.11 4.01 -1.38
CA PRO A 202 18.86 2.90 -0.45
C PRO A 202 17.68 3.10 0.51
N LYS A 203 16.88 4.17 0.36
CA LYS A 203 15.77 4.51 1.27
C LYS A 203 14.47 3.75 0.98
N ILE A 204 14.47 2.78 0.07
CA ILE A 204 13.26 2.13 -0.46
C ILE A 204 12.38 1.61 0.69
N GLY A 205 11.09 1.95 0.66
CA GLY A 205 10.09 1.47 1.62
C GLY A 205 10.09 2.21 2.97
N LEU A 206 11.00 3.16 3.18
CA LEU A 206 10.96 4.03 4.36
C LEU A 206 9.92 5.13 4.17
N LYS A 207 9.16 5.43 5.24
CA LYS A 207 8.20 6.53 5.24
C LYS A 207 8.93 7.88 5.16
N SER A 208 8.55 8.70 4.20
CA SER A 208 9.03 10.07 4.01
C SER A 208 8.08 11.11 4.62
N LYS A 209 6.77 10.82 4.58
CA LYS A 209 5.73 11.71 5.06
C LYS A 209 4.48 10.93 5.49
N ILE A 210 3.75 11.42 6.49
CA ILE A 210 2.44 10.93 6.88
C ILE A 210 1.53 12.14 7.05
N ASP A 211 0.46 12.21 6.28
CA ASP A 211 -0.55 13.25 6.40
C ASP A 211 -1.83 12.66 7.01
N THR A 212 -2.39 13.35 8.00
CA THR A 212 -3.72 13.06 8.56
C THR A 212 -4.70 14.10 8.04
N LEU A 213 -5.82 13.64 7.51
CA LEU A 213 -6.78 14.41 6.72
C LEU A 213 -8.21 14.17 7.26
N ASN A 214 -9.09 15.15 7.09
CA ASN A 214 -10.49 15.07 7.52
C ASN A 214 -11.45 14.63 6.39
N SER A 215 -10.93 14.43 5.18
CA SER A 215 -11.72 14.03 4.02
C SER A 215 -10.86 13.29 3.00
N ASP A 216 -11.51 12.61 2.05
CA ASP A 216 -10.83 11.85 1.00
C ASP A 216 -9.90 12.75 0.16
N PRO A 217 -8.58 12.48 0.10
CA PRO A 217 -7.64 13.26 -0.72
C PRO A 217 -7.93 13.20 -2.23
N LYS A 218 -8.70 12.21 -2.72
CA LYS A 218 -9.15 12.18 -4.13
C LYS A 218 -10.25 13.22 -4.39
N VAL A 219 -11.07 13.54 -3.39
CA VAL A 219 -12.20 14.48 -3.50
C VAL A 219 -11.74 15.91 -3.26
N ASP A 220 -10.91 16.13 -2.24
CA ASP A 220 -10.28 17.42 -1.98
C ASP A 220 -8.74 17.30 -1.91
N PRO A 221 -8.05 17.36 -3.07
CA PRO A 221 -6.60 17.26 -3.13
C PRO A 221 -5.86 18.50 -2.59
N GLN A 222 -6.56 19.62 -2.35
CA GLN A 222 -5.95 20.88 -1.90
C GLN A 222 -6.15 21.13 -0.40
N GLN A 223 -6.85 20.24 0.31
CA GLN A 223 -7.05 20.34 1.74
C GLN A 223 -5.70 20.41 2.48
N SER A 224 -5.67 21.21 3.55
CA SER A 224 -4.54 21.20 4.48
C SER A 224 -4.70 20.02 5.44
N PRO A 225 -3.62 19.29 5.75
CA PRO A 225 -3.69 18.19 6.68
C PRO A 225 -3.86 18.69 8.13
N LEU A 226 -4.71 17.99 8.90
CA LEU A 226 -4.86 18.18 10.34
C LEU A 226 -3.51 18.00 11.05
N SER A 227 -2.70 17.05 10.57
CA SER A 227 -1.31 16.93 10.96
C SER A 227 -0.47 16.34 9.83
N SER A 228 0.79 16.76 9.76
CA SER A 228 1.77 16.29 8.78
C SER A 228 3.06 15.93 9.49
N GLN A 229 3.42 14.65 9.44
CA GLN A 229 4.71 14.16 9.89
C GLN A 229 5.65 14.01 8.70
N LYS A 230 6.85 14.56 8.77
CA LYS A 230 7.90 14.43 7.75
C LYS A 230 9.13 13.80 8.37
N THR A 231 9.72 12.86 7.66
CA THR A 231 10.94 12.18 8.05
C THR A 231 11.89 12.14 6.87
N ASP A 232 13.15 12.42 7.12
CA ASP A 232 14.22 12.21 6.13
C ASP A 232 15.38 11.44 6.76
N TYR A 233 16.22 10.90 5.89
CA TYR A 233 17.35 10.04 6.22
C TYR A 233 18.58 10.50 5.46
N ASP A 234 19.75 10.34 6.04
CA ASP A 234 21.00 10.36 5.30
C ASP A 234 21.35 8.94 4.88
N THR A 235 22.20 8.82 3.87
CA THR A 235 22.63 7.52 3.35
C THR A 235 24.14 7.46 3.18
N PRO A 236 24.92 7.55 4.27
CA PRO A 236 26.36 7.46 4.17
C PRO A 236 26.77 6.12 3.58
N LEU A 237 27.75 6.17 2.69
CA LEU A 237 28.33 5.02 2.01
C LEU A 237 29.68 4.71 2.63
N SER A 238 29.86 3.47 3.08
CA SER A 238 31.14 2.90 3.43
C SER A 238 31.48 1.74 2.50
N GLN A 239 32.77 1.46 2.33
CA GLN A 239 33.22 0.29 1.57
C GLN A 239 33.86 -0.72 2.51
N GLN A 240 33.36 -1.94 2.51
CA GLN A 240 33.92 -3.04 3.29
C GLN A 240 34.09 -4.27 2.40
N ASN A 241 35.31 -4.80 2.35
CA ASN A 241 35.66 -5.98 1.54
C ASN A 241 35.27 -5.87 0.05
N GLY A 242 35.28 -4.64 -0.51
CA GLY A 242 34.90 -4.39 -1.90
C GLY A 242 33.39 -4.34 -2.16
N CYS A 243 32.57 -4.37 -1.11
CA CYS A 243 31.13 -4.13 -1.18
C CYS A 243 30.80 -2.73 -0.68
N ASP A 244 29.88 -2.07 -1.40
CA ASP A 244 29.26 -0.82 -0.97
C ASP A 244 28.23 -1.13 0.12
N ILE A 245 28.44 -0.56 1.31
CA ILE A 245 27.53 -0.67 2.45
C ILE A 245 26.90 0.70 2.69
N TYR A 246 25.58 0.74 2.57
CA TYR A 246 24.79 1.94 2.88
C TYR A 246 24.25 1.85 4.29
N HIS A 247 24.49 2.88 5.08
CA HIS A 247 23.77 3.12 6.33
C HIS A 247 22.57 4.01 6.03
N VAL A 248 21.51 3.90 6.82
CA VAL A 248 20.30 4.70 6.66
C VAL A 248 20.03 5.38 7.99
N ASP A 249 20.49 6.62 8.09
CA ASP A 249 20.54 7.35 9.34
C ASP A 249 19.43 8.38 9.36
N LYS A 250 18.44 8.24 10.26
CA LYS A 250 17.30 9.16 10.32
C LYS A 250 17.79 10.58 10.67
N LEU A 251 17.68 11.55 9.78
CA LEU A 251 18.13 12.92 10.00
C LEU A 251 17.21 13.66 10.96
N PHE A 252 15.90 13.56 10.71
CA PHE A 252 14.90 14.19 11.54
C PHE A 252 13.54 13.51 11.45
N ASP A 253 12.72 13.85 12.43
CA ASP A 253 11.28 13.60 12.45
C ASP A 253 10.58 14.89 12.85
N LYS A 254 9.68 15.38 12.00
CA LYS A 254 8.97 16.65 12.19
C LYS A 254 7.46 16.42 12.11
N LEU A 255 6.76 16.62 13.21
CA LEU A 255 5.30 16.64 13.26
C LEU A 255 4.81 18.09 13.31
N GLU A 256 3.96 18.47 12.36
CA GLU A 256 3.27 19.76 12.31
C GLU A 256 1.77 19.49 12.49
N THR A 257 1.10 20.17 13.41
CA THR A 257 -0.36 20.07 13.58
C THR A 257 -1.04 21.38 13.25
N GLU A 258 -2.19 21.29 12.60
CA GLU A 258 -3.07 22.43 12.36
C GLU A 258 -3.76 22.90 13.66
N GLY A 259 -4.31 24.11 13.67
CA GLY A 259 -5.08 24.69 14.78
C GLY A 259 -4.50 25.99 15.35
N GLU A 260 -5.23 26.61 16.28
CA GLU A 260 -4.88 27.93 16.85
C GLU A 260 -3.48 28.02 17.48
N GLN A 261 -2.99 26.90 18.01
CA GLN A 261 -1.67 26.83 18.63
C GLN A 261 -0.55 26.50 17.64
N CYS A 262 -0.88 25.99 16.43
CA CYS A 262 0.07 25.55 15.40
C CYS A 262 1.35 24.93 15.99
N ARG A 263 1.25 23.66 16.40
CA ARG A 263 2.31 22.97 17.12
C ARG A 263 3.27 22.32 16.13
N VAL A 264 4.56 22.53 16.33
CA VAL A 264 5.62 21.85 15.60
C VAL A 264 6.51 21.11 16.59
N GLN A 265 6.53 19.79 16.51
CA GLN A 265 7.45 18.95 17.25
C GLN A 265 8.53 18.45 16.30
N MET A 266 9.79 18.67 16.65
CA MET A 266 10.93 18.28 15.84
C MET A 266 11.87 17.43 16.69
N THR A 267 12.33 16.33 16.13
CA THR A 267 13.47 15.56 16.63
C THR A 267 14.52 15.50 15.53
N GLN A 268 15.75 15.89 15.83
CA GLN A 268 16.89 15.81 14.89
C GLN A 268 17.96 14.89 15.48
N PHE A 269 18.68 14.20 14.62
CA PHE A 269 19.72 13.27 15.01
C PHE A 269 21.02 13.58 14.25
N THR A 270 22.15 13.36 14.92
CA THR A 270 23.47 13.32 14.32
C THR A 270 24.12 11.98 14.63
N TYR A 271 25.00 11.52 13.74
CA TYR A 271 25.59 10.20 13.81
C TYR A 271 27.11 10.27 13.71
N ASP A 272 27.79 9.25 14.22
CA ASP A 272 29.20 8.99 13.94
C ASP A 272 29.37 8.21 12.62
N ASP A 273 30.61 7.97 12.22
CA ASP A 273 30.95 7.24 10.98
C ASP A 273 30.45 5.77 10.99
N ASN A 274 30.05 5.24 12.15
CA ASN A 274 29.51 3.89 12.29
C ASN A 274 27.97 3.86 12.32
N GLY A 275 27.30 5.01 12.20
CA GLY A 275 25.84 5.13 12.31
C GLY A 275 25.31 5.10 13.74
N ASN A 276 26.15 5.35 14.75
CA ASN A 276 25.69 5.53 16.13
C ASN A 276 25.21 6.95 16.35
N VAL A 277 24.06 7.13 17.02
CA VAL A 277 23.54 8.47 17.33
C VAL A 277 24.47 9.18 18.32
N ILE A 278 25.08 10.30 17.92
CA ILE A 278 25.90 11.15 18.80
C ILE A 278 25.01 12.12 19.58
N THR A 279 24.14 12.84 18.88
CA THR A 279 23.25 13.84 19.48
C THR A 279 21.84 13.65 18.97
N LYS A 280 20.88 13.74 19.89
CA LYS A 280 19.46 13.88 19.59
C LYS A 280 18.99 15.23 20.14
N TYR A 281 18.48 16.07 19.26
CA TYR A 281 17.88 17.36 19.62
C TYR A 281 16.36 17.24 19.49
N VAL A 282 15.63 17.68 20.50
CA VAL A 282 14.16 17.73 20.47
C VAL A 282 13.73 19.16 20.72
N SER A 283 12.84 19.68 19.88
CA SER A 283 12.17 20.96 20.09
C SER A 283 10.67 20.87 19.92
N GLU A 284 9.98 21.75 20.65
CA GLU A 284 8.57 22.01 20.44
C GLU A 284 8.36 23.52 20.29
N HIS A 285 7.66 23.88 19.21
CA HIS A 285 7.25 25.23 18.92
C HIS A 285 5.72 25.31 18.95
N GLN A 286 5.18 26.36 19.56
CA GLN A 286 3.77 26.72 19.49
C GLN A 286 3.67 28.19 19.08
N GLN A 287 2.85 28.50 18.09
CA GLN A 287 2.68 29.85 17.54
C GLN A 287 4.03 30.50 17.14
N GLY A 288 4.96 29.69 16.64
CA GLY A 288 6.32 30.12 16.27
C GLY A 288 7.27 30.36 17.44
N GLN A 289 6.80 30.28 18.70
CA GLN A 289 7.63 30.37 19.88
C GLN A 289 8.12 29.00 20.32
N ILE A 290 9.40 28.90 20.67
CA ILE A 290 9.96 27.71 21.29
C ILE A 290 9.45 27.61 22.72
N ILE A 291 8.77 26.52 23.04
CA ILE A 291 8.30 26.24 24.40
C ILE A 291 9.07 25.11 25.09
N PHE A 292 9.75 24.26 24.32
CA PHE A 292 10.59 23.19 24.85
C PHE A 292 11.77 22.93 23.92
N GLN A 293 12.94 22.72 24.53
CA GLN A 293 14.14 22.24 23.86
C GLN A 293 14.95 21.34 24.80
N SER A 294 15.47 20.24 24.26
CA SER A 294 16.41 19.38 24.95
C SER A 294 17.44 18.79 23.98
N TRP A 295 18.61 18.50 24.54
CA TRP A 295 19.68 17.78 23.87
C TRP A 295 20.00 16.52 24.66
N GLN A 296 20.07 15.41 23.96
CA GLN A 296 20.57 14.16 24.47
C GLN A 296 21.87 13.84 23.73
N ASN A 297 22.96 13.73 24.47
CA ASN A 297 24.25 13.28 23.94
C ASN A 297 24.50 11.85 24.38
N CYS A 298 24.88 11.01 23.43
CA CYS A 298 25.23 9.62 23.66
C CYS A 298 26.76 9.46 23.54
N SER A 299 27.29 8.48 24.26
CA SER A 299 28.70 8.11 24.14
C SER A 299 28.80 6.60 23.96
N ASP A 300 29.36 6.22 22.83
CA ASP A 300 29.57 4.84 22.43
C ASP A 300 31.04 4.45 22.61
N THR A 301 31.27 3.19 22.95
CA THR A 301 32.63 2.64 23.07
C THR A 301 32.72 1.25 22.46
N SER A 302 33.94 0.72 22.42
CA SER A 302 34.20 -0.65 21.99
C SER A 302 34.73 -1.48 23.16
N ILE A 303 34.09 -2.61 23.45
CA ILE A 303 34.51 -3.52 24.53
C ILE A 303 34.80 -4.89 23.93
N ARG A 304 36.05 -5.35 24.06
CA ARG A 304 36.51 -6.68 23.61
C ARG A 304 36.16 -6.98 22.13
N GLY A 305 36.27 -5.98 21.26
CA GLY A 305 35.99 -6.10 19.83
C GLY A 305 34.50 -5.95 19.44
N ILE A 306 33.60 -5.79 20.40
CA ILE A 306 32.22 -5.38 20.14
C ILE A 306 32.20 -3.85 20.07
N THR A 307 31.96 -3.31 18.88
CA THR A 307 31.87 -1.86 18.61
C THR A 307 30.44 -1.35 18.85
N SER A 308 30.24 -0.03 18.85
CA SER A 308 28.91 0.59 18.93
C SER A 308 28.13 0.27 20.22
N LEU A 309 28.83 0.14 21.34
CA LEU A 309 28.19 -0.08 22.64
C LEU A 309 27.93 1.27 23.33
N MET A 310 26.65 1.65 23.44
CA MET A 310 26.26 2.84 24.19
C MET A 310 26.58 2.66 25.68
N THR A 311 27.43 3.53 26.19
CA THR A 311 27.93 3.47 27.59
C THR A 311 27.47 4.62 28.45
N ALA A 312 27.15 5.76 27.84
CA ALA A 312 26.59 6.90 28.56
C ALA A 312 25.55 7.62 27.71
N MET A 313 24.56 8.17 28.40
CA MET A 313 23.55 9.07 27.84
C MET A 313 23.37 10.23 28.80
N LYS A 314 23.47 11.45 28.30
CA LYS A 314 23.27 12.67 29.08
C LYS A 314 22.18 13.52 28.45
N LEU A 315 21.13 13.81 29.22
CA LEU A 315 20.05 14.71 28.84
C LEU A 315 20.30 16.11 29.41
N SER A 316 20.08 17.16 28.62
CA SER A 316 20.15 18.57 29.04
C SER A 316 18.97 19.35 28.48
N SER A 317 18.39 20.27 29.26
CA SER A 317 17.37 21.22 28.80
C SER A 317 17.85 22.67 28.97
N VAL A 318 17.26 23.60 28.22
CA VAL A 318 17.58 25.05 28.33
C VAL A 318 17.39 25.56 29.78
N GLU A 319 16.41 25.03 30.50
CA GLU A 319 16.11 25.41 31.88
C GLU A 319 17.16 24.89 32.88
N THR A 320 17.87 23.80 32.55
CA THR A 320 18.80 23.13 33.46
C THR A 320 20.27 23.37 33.14
N ASN A 321 20.62 23.97 32.00
CA ASN A 321 22.02 24.05 31.59
C ASN A 321 22.36 25.32 30.78
N ARG A 322 22.48 26.46 31.47
CA ARG A 322 22.93 27.74 30.87
C ARG A 322 24.44 27.82 30.60
N ASP A 323 25.24 26.86 31.05
CA ASP A 323 26.69 26.86 30.89
C ASP A 323 27.19 25.60 30.15
N LEU A 324 27.49 25.78 28.86
CA LEU A 324 28.00 24.75 27.96
C LEU A 324 29.45 24.34 28.28
N THR A 325 30.18 25.07 29.13
CA THR A 325 31.58 24.74 29.47
C THR A 325 31.71 23.74 30.61
N ALA A 326 30.64 23.49 31.36
CA ALA A 326 30.61 22.43 32.38
C ALA A 326 30.51 21.00 31.79
N PHE A 327 30.62 20.86 30.46
CA PHE A 327 30.46 19.61 29.71
C PHE A 327 31.70 18.69 29.70
N GLN A 328 32.84 19.11 30.24
CA GLN A 328 34.04 18.26 30.35
C GLN A 328 34.50 18.16 31.80
N GLN A 329 34.19 17.03 32.44
CA GLN A 329 35.01 16.44 33.52
C GLN A 329 35.28 14.98 33.16
#